data_AF-A0A2W6AY30-F1
#
_entry.id   AF-A0A2W6AY30-F1
#
_cell.length_a   1.000
_cell.length_b   1.000
_cell.length_c   1.000
_cell.angle_alpha   90.00
_cell.angle_beta   90.00
_cell.angle_gamma   90.00
#
_symmetry.space_group_name_H-M   'P 1'
#
loop_
_entity.id
_entity.type
_entity.pdbx_description
1 polymer ?
#
loop_
_entity_poly.entity_id
_entity_poly.type
_entity_poly.pdbx_seq_one_letter_code
_entity_poly.pdbx_strand_id
1 'polypeptide(L)' 'MSPLTAPVIGAMAFYVSNSTGLDTNSGTDSAHPWKTIAKVNAQSFARGTSVLFKR' A
#
# COMPACT_ATOMS: atom_id res chain seq x y z
N MET A 1 -4.59 -19.57 -25.58
CA MET A 1 -4.13 -18.34 -24.92
C MET A 1 -4.96 -18.17 -23.67
N SER A 2 -4.46 -18.58 -22.51
CA SER A 2 -5.15 -18.36 -21.23
C SER A 2 -5.24 -16.85 -20.99
N PRO A 3 -6.39 -16.30 -20.56
CA PRO A 3 -6.46 -14.88 -20.23
C PRO A 3 -5.50 -14.62 -19.08
N LEU A 4 -4.54 -13.73 -19.30
CA LEU A 4 -3.81 -13.07 -18.22
C LEU A 4 -4.87 -12.35 -17.40
N THR A 5 -5.21 -12.89 -16.24
CA THR A 5 -6.09 -12.23 -15.28
C THR A 5 -5.48 -10.87 -14.95
N ALA A 6 -6.00 -9.80 -15.56
CA ALA A 6 -5.70 -8.45 -15.14
C ALA A 6 -6.19 -8.32 -13.70
N PRO A 7 -5.38 -7.82 -12.76
CA PRO A 7 -5.82 -7.65 -11.38
C PRO A 7 -7.05 -6.76 -11.38
N VAL A 8 -8.09 -7.16 -10.64
CA VAL A 8 -9.28 -6.35 -10.38
C VAL A 8 -8.79 -5.00 -9.86
N ILE A 9 -8.93 -3.93 -10.66
CA ILE A 9 -8.60 -2.56 -10.25
C ILE A 9 -9.75 -2.08 -9.34
N GLY A 10 -9.83 -2.65 -8.14
CA GLY A 10 -10.54 -2.03 -7.02
C GLY A 10 -9.66 -0.94 -6.42
N ALA A 11 -10.26 0.08 -5.80
CA ALA A 11 -9.50 1.08 -5.06
C ALA A 11 -8.61 0.40 -4.01
N MET A 12 -7.29 0.38 -4.22
CA MET A 12 -6.32 -0.14 -3.27
C MET A 12 -5.96 0.95 -2.27
N ALA A 13 -5.91 0.61 -0.99
CA ALA A 13 -5.42 1.49 0.06
C ALA A 13 -4.14 0.91 0.67
N PHE A 14 -3.11 1.74 0.80
CA PHE A 14 -1.94 1.46 1.60
C PHE A 14 -1.98 2.29 2.89
N TYR A 15 -1.48 1.73 3.98
CA TYR A 15 -1.53 2.32 5.31
C TYR A 15 -0.13 2.65 5.79
N VAL A 16 0.04 3.85 6.39
CA VAL A 16 1.31 4.34 6.93
C VAL A 16 1.09 4.80 8.36
N SER A 17 1.96 4.34 9.28
CA SER A 17 1.94 4.71 10.69
C SER A 17 3.38 4.82 11.20
N ASN A 18 3.79 6.03 11.58
CA ASN A 18 5.12 6.23 12.16
C ASN A 18 5.30 5.48 13.50
N SER A 19 4.24 5.43 14.32
CA SER A 19 4.28 4.85 15.67
C SER A 19 4.24 3.31 15.67
N THR A 20 3.45 2.70 14.79
CA THR A 20 3.18 1.25 14.82
C THR A 20 3.58 0.51 13.54
N GLY A 21 4.06 1.20 12.51
CA GLY A 21 4.41 0.59 11.23
C GLY A 21 5.80 -0.03 11.18
N LEU A 22 5.99 -0.90 10.18
CA LEU A 22 7.26 -1.53 9.79
C LEU A 22 7.34 -1.61 8.26
N ASP A 23 8.47 -1.21 7.66
CA ASP A 23 8.62 -1.14 6.20
C ASP A 23 8.77 -2.52 5.52
N THR A 24 8.88 -3.59 6.34
CA THR A 24 8.81 -5.00 5.92
C THR A 24 7.37 -5.49 5.75
N ASN A 25 6.37 -4.75 6.25
CA ASN A 25 4.96 -5.10 6.06
C ASN A 25 4.52 -4.92 4.60
N SER A 26 3.42 -5.57 4.20
CA SER A 26 2.82 -5.34 2.89
C SER A 26 2.21 -3.94 2.75
N GLY A 27 1.78 -3.34 3.86
CA GLY A 27 1.13 -2.02 3.88
C GLY A 27 -0.30 -2.01 3.36
N THR A 28 -0.85 -3.15 2.91
CA THR A 28 -2.22 -3.27 2.36
C THR A 28 -3.29 -3.49 3.42
N ASP A 29 -2.89 -3.58 4.69
CA ASP A 29 -3.76 -3.78 5.85
C ASP A 29 -3.40 -2.75 6.93
N SER A 30 -4.44 -2.13 7.50
CA SER A 30 -4.34 -1.17 8.59
C SER A 30 -3.66 -1.72 9.85
N ALA A 31 -3.71 -3.03 10.11
CA ALA A 31 -2.99 -3.66 11.23
C ALA A 31 -1.49 -3.81 10.97
N HIS A 32 -1.06 -3.79 9.70
CA HIS A 32 0.33 -3.97 9.27
C HIS A 32 0.78 -2.82 8.35
N PRO A 33 0.79 -1.56 8.83
CA PRO A 33 1.14 -0.41 8.01
C PRO A 33 2.66 -0.32 7.76
N TRP A 34 3.04 0.41 6.72
CA TRP A 34 4.43 0.87 6.57
C TRP A 34 4.76 1.93 7.61
N LYS A 35 6.06 2.11 7.87
CA LYS A 35 6.54 3.07 8.86
C LYS A 35 6.89 4.41 8.25
N THR A 36 7.61 4.39 7.12
CA THR A 36 8.27 5.59 6.60
C THR A 36 7.66 6.10 5.30
N ILE A 37 7.80 7.41 5.07
CA ILE A 37 7.49 8.03 3.77
C ILE A 37 8.49 7.57 2.70
N ALA A 38 9.73 7.23 3.10
CA ALA A 38 10.72 6.68 2.16
C ALA A 38 10.21 5.37 1.52
N LYS A 39 9.56 4.50 2.30
CA LYS A 39 8.92 3.29 1.77
C LYS A 39 7.82 3.63 0.75
N VAL A 40 6.98 4.63 1.03
CA VAL A 40 5.94 5.12 0.11
C VAL A 40 6.55 5.60 -1.21
N ASN A 41 7.59 6.45 -1.14
CA ASN A 41 8.25 7.02 -2.31
C ASN A 41 9.00 5.97 -3.16
N ALA A 42 9.35 4.82 -2.58
CA ALA A 42 9.96 3.70 -3.28
C ALA A 42 8.95 2.82 -4.03
N GLN A 43 7.64 3.05 -3.88
CA GLN A 43 6.61 2.28 -4.58
C GLN A 43 6.14 2.97 -5.86
N SER A 44 5.65 2.16 -6.79
CA SER A 44 4.86 2.62 -7.93
C SER A 44 3.39 2.28 -7.70
N PHE A 45 2.51 3.27 -7.74
CA PHE A 45 1.08 3.09 -7.49
C PHE A 45 0.29 3.05 -8.79
N ALA A 46 -0.65 2.11 -8.88
CA ALA A 46 -1.64 2.12 -9.95
C ALA A 46 -2.62 3.29 -9.75
N ARG A 47 -3.27 3.72 -10.84
CA ARG A 47 -4.29 4.78 -10.79
C ARG A 47 -5.44 4.35 -9.87
N GLY A 48 -5.92 5.27 -9.04
CA GLY A 48 -6.98 5.00 -8.07
C GLY A 48 -6.51 4.41 -6.74
N THR A 49 -5.19 4.32 -6.52
CA THR A 49 -4.61 3.92 -5.22
C THR A 49 -4.59 5.10 -4.25
N SER A 50 -4.93 4.82 -2.98
CA SER A 50 -4.83 5.76 -1.87
C SER A 50 -3.72 5.36 -0.91
N VAL A 51 -3.02 6.35 -0.35
CA VAL A 51 -2.06 6.16 0.75
C VAL A 51 -2.60 6.90 1.98
N LEU A 52 -2.92 6.15 3.02
CA LEU A 52 -3.59 6.63 4.23
C LEU A 52 -2.58 6.76 5.37
N PHE A 53 -2.44 7.97 5.90
CA PHE A 53 -1.54 8.26 7.03
C PHE A 53 -2.31 8.26 8.34
N LYS A 54 -1.84 7.47 9.31
CA LYS A 54 -2.36 7.50 10.67
C LYS A 54 -2.01 8.83 11.33
N ARG A 55 -2.99 9.42 12.04
CA ARG A 55 -2.84 10.65 12.83
C ARG A 55 -2.02 10.42 14.09
#